data_AF-A0A1M3N6D4-F1
#
_entry.id   AF-A0A1M3N6D4-F1
#
_cell.length_a   1.000
_cell.length_b   1.000
_cell.length_c   1.000
_cell.angle_alpha   90.00
_cell.angle_beta   90.00
_cell.angle_gamma   90.00
#
_symmetry.space_group_name_H-M   'P 1'
#
loop_
_entity.id
_entity.type
_entity.pdbx_description
1 polymer ?
#
loop_
_entity_poly.entity_id
_entity_poly.type
_entity_poly.pdbx_seq_one_letter_code
_entity_poly.pdbx_strand_id
1 'polypeptide(L)'
;MPPAGSDAYADLLRDTRGLRREQSAAREQWLSRIENVRREEMLFELEVLLKGLVCFANPRNHAGPPRRTAIVAQDYREALVLARDAMHRIVYLCRQLLGEQERAFVFQRYLEMLLPDDTARTRLVRGAASQDTPEESLFLLRHALTNLLEVSGGITRLPRVPFRLFYAAMSVAHREVSQSAFFNPLVALEFRPEFDRITNQRVLELMRQVPGEQARRLVALTFLALFRMLRYVTLLEHVVRESRPAGLVYVVLSVLRSDARALTDYLRKQTGHQLAESFERELFKVPASQIRARYDELHAEAHRLVSIKATLGGIAANVRLELRRAFEHDFAAPDGKATTDQLRASVATVATNLRPALQNAVLVLGKALGARLDEHGVFDDIAAKRSLSIRLRRDVWMFAQIVRAFGAKARATPSREDRWSGPSSLQFVREFLSYFDAMGYPLLRAADYPRFDAFIAALTALEETDLLDPVRLDRAVGEAERFYLFLSELFEQIGQRDELKGVPFDRRQAAEALKLYLGD
;
A
#
# COMPACT_ATOMS: atom_id res chain seq x y z
N MET A 1 27.39 -11.30 -10.29
CA MET A 1 27.29 -9.82 -10.18
C MET A 1 26.38 -9.34 -11.31
N PRO A 2 25.33 -8.55 -11.06
CA PRO A 2 24.63 -7.87 -12.13
C PRO A 2 25.58 -6.83 -12.77
N PRO A 3 25.46 -6.56 -14.08
CA PRO A 3 26.35 -5.63 -14.77
C PRO A 3 26.15 -4.20 -14.23
N ALA A 4 27.25 -3.43 -14.18
CA ALA A 4 27.22 -2.00 -13.89
C ALA A 4 26.27 -1.30 -14.86
N GLY A 5 25.16 -0.75 -14.35
CA GLY A 5 24.10 -0.14 -15.15
C GLY A 5 22.76 -0.87 -15.14
N SER A 6 22.51 -1.83 -14.24
CA SER A 6 21.18 -2.43 -14.11
C SER A 6 20.13 -1.36 -13.73
N ASP A 7 19.05 -1.33 -14.50
CA ASP A 7 17.91 -0.45 -14.26
C ASP A 7 17.05 -1.13 -13.19
N ALA A 8 17.25 -0.75 -11.92
CA ALA A 8 16.55 -1.35 -10.78
C ALA A 8 15.02 -1.37 -10.95
N TYR A 9 14.46 -0.39 -11.68
CA TYR A 9 13.05 -0.37 -12.05
C TYR A 9 12.70 -1.49 -13.04
N ALA A 10 13.51 -1.67 -14.10
CA ALA A 10 13.33 -2.76 -15.05
C ALA A 10 13.53 -4.13 -14.38
N ASP A 11 14.50 -4.26 -13.47
CA ASP A 11 14.76 -5.49 -12.71
C ASP A 11 13.56 -5.83 -11.81
N LEU A 12 12.96 -4.84 -11.12
CA LEU A 12 11.73 -5.05 -10.35
C LEU A 12 10.55 -5.52 -11.21
N LEU A 13 10.45 -5.07 -12.46
CA LEU A 13 9.43 -5.51 -13.42
C LEU A 13 9.75 -6.85 -14.10
N ARG A 14 11.01 -7.31 -14.10
CA ARG A 14 11.45 -8.54 -14.78
C ARG A 14 11.63 -9.70 -13.81
N ASP A 15 12.35 -9.49 -12.72
CA ASP A 15 12.86 -10.53 -11.84
C ASP A 15 11.89 -10.95 -10.75
N THR A 16 10.81 -10.19 -10.54
CA THR A 16 9.83 -10.51 -9.50
C THR A 16 8.76 -11.50 -9.96
N ARG A 17 8.70 -11.86 -11.25
CA ARG A 17 7.52 -12.46 -11.89
C ARG A 17 7.06 -13.82 -11.38
N GLY A 18 7.89 -14.56 -10.65
CA GLY A 18 7.69 -16.00 -10.39
C GLY A 18 7.65 -16.88 -11.67
N LEU A 19 7.55 -16.26 -12.85
CA LEU A 19 7.50 -16.86 -14.18
C LEU A 19 8.92 -17.02 -14.74
N ARG A 20 9.14 -18.14 -15.43
CA ARG A 20 10.31 -18.29 -16.29
C ARG A 20 10.21 -17.30 -17.46
N ARG A 21 11.36 -16.93 -18.04
CA ARG A 21 11.42 -15.99 -19.19
C ARG A 21 10.50 -16.41 -20.34
N GLU A 22 10.45 -17.70 -20.65
CA GLU A 22 9.60 -18.26 -21.70
C GLU A 22 8.11 -18.10 -21.39
N GLN A 23 7.69 -18.40 -20.16
CA GLN A 23 6.30 -18.21 -19.71
C GLN A 23 5.91 -16.73 -19.75
N SER A 24 6.82 -15.85 -19.34
CA SER A 24 6.61 -14.42 -19.44
C SER A 24 6.37 -13.96 -20.88
N ALA A 25 7.18 -14.44 -21.84
CA ALA A 25 7.01 -14.09 -23.26
C ALA A 25 5.71 -14.66 -23.83
N ALA A 26 5.35 -15.91 -23.48
CA ALA A 26 4.09 -16.52 -23.88
C ALA A 26 2.88 -15.75 -23.35
N ARG A 27 2.92 -15.28 -22.10
CA ARG A 27 1.87 -14.46 -21.49
C ARG A 27 1.70 -13.11 -22.18
N GLU A 28 2.80 -12.43 -22.50
CA GLU A 28 2.78 -11.15 -23.23
C GLU A 28 2.20 -11.33 -24.64
N GLN A 29 2.64 -12.39 -25.35
CA GLN A 29 2.11 -12.73 -26.67
C GLN A 29 0.62 -13.06 -26.61
N TRP A 30 0.18 -13.87 -25.64
CA TRP A 30 -1.22 -14.18 -25.41
C TRP A 30 -2.05 -12.92 -25.18
N LEU A 31 -1.63 -12.05 -24.26
CA LEU A 31 -2.36 -10.83 -23.93
C LEU A 31 -2.49 -9.92 -25.16
N SER A 32 -1.46 -9.83 -25.99
CA SER A 32 -1.49 -9.02 -27.22
C SER A 32 -2.53 -9.49 -28.25
N ARG A 33 -2.87 -10.79 -28.25
CA ARG A 33 -3.86 -11.39 -29.16
C ARG A 33 -5.31 -11.18 -28.72
N ILE A 34 -5.55 -10.80 -27.47
CA ILE A 34 -6.92 -10.55 -26.98
C ILE A 34 -7.45 -9.25 -27.60
N GLU A 35 -8.51 -9.32 -28.39
CA GLU A 35 -9.10 -8.19 -29.13
C GLU A 35 -9.91 -7.20 -28.25
N ASN A 36 -9.87 -7.35 -26.92
CA ASN A 36 -10.58 -6.48 -25.98
C ASN A 36 -9.71 -5.28 -25.57
N VAL A 37 -10.21 -4.07 -25.80
CA VAL A 37 -9.54 -2.80 -25.42
C VAL A 37 -9.26 -2.72 -23.91
N ARG A 38 -10.07 -3.37 -23.07
CA ARG A 38 -9.91 -3.39 -21.60
C ARG A 38 -9.17 -4.62 -21.08
N ARG A 39 -8.47 -5.39 -21.93
CA ARG A 39 -7.79 -6.64 -21.54
C ARG A 39 -6.80 -6.48 -20.38
N GLU A 40 -6.04 -5.37 -20.34
CA GLU A 40 -5.09 -5.10 -19.26
C GLU A 40 -5.80 -4.76 -17.94
N GLU A 41 -6.91 -4.03 -18.01
CA GLU A 41 -7.76 -3.73 -16.84
C GLU A 41 -8.42 -5.00 -16.29
N MET A 42 -8.90 -5.86 -17.16
CA MET A 42 -9.51 -7.14 -16.77
C MET A 42 -8.48 -8.10 -16.18
N LEU A 43 -7.28 -8.17 -16.76
CA LEU A 43 -6.19 -8.98 -16.23
C LEU A 43 -5.75 -8.44 -14.85
N PHE A 44 -5.66 -7.12 -14.71
CA PHE A 44 -5.38 -6.50 -13.41
C PHE A 44 -6.46 -6.83 -12.38
N GLU A 45 -7.74 -6.67 -12.72
CA GLU A 45 -8.84 -7.02 -11.82
C GLU A 45 -8.78 -8.50 -11.44
N LEU A 46 -8.53 -9.40 -12.41
CA LEU A 46 -8.36 -10.83 -12.17
C LEU A 46 -7.26 -11.10 -11.13
N GLU A 47 -6.05 -10.59 -11.36
CA GLU A 47 -4.92 -10.84 -10.45
C GLU A 47 -5.13 -10.23 -9.06
N VAL A 48 -5.77 -9.05 -8.99
CA VAL A 48 -6.14 -8.45 -7.69
C VAL A 48 -7.16 -9.32 -6.97
N LEU A 49 -8.20 -9.83 -7.64
CA LEU A 49 -9.19 -10.68 -6.98
C LEU A 49 -8.60 -12.02 -6.54
N LEU A 50 -7.72 -12.64 -7.35
CA LEU A 50 -7.01 -13.86 -7.00
C LEU A 50 -6.15 -13.68 -5.74
N LYS A 51 -5.32 -12.64 -5.73
CA LYS A 51 -4.52 -12.26 -4.56
C LYS A 51 -5.42 -11.94 -3.37
N GLY A 52 -6.51 -11.24 -3.62
CA GLY A 52 -7.47 -10.79 -2.62
C GLY A 52 -8.17 -11.93 -1.91
N LEU A 53 -8.55 -13.01 -2.61
CA LEU A 53 -9.10 -14.20 -1.97
C LEU A 53 -8.12 -14.74 -0.92
N VAL A 54 -6.85 -14.88 -1.29
CA VAL A 54 -5.82 -15.38 -0.38
C VAL A 54 -5.58 -14.40 0.78
N CYS A 55 -5.46 -13.11 0.50
CA CYS A 55 -5.32 -12.08 1.53
C CYS A 55 -6.52 -12.02 2.48
N PHE A 56 -7.74 -12.24 1.98
CA PHE A 56 -8.99 -12.22 2.74
C PHE A 56 -9.13 -13.44 3.66
N ALA A 57 -8.40 -14.53 3.41
CA ALA A 57 -8.32 -15.67 4.32
C ALA A 57 -7.72 -15.31 5.69
N ASN A 58 -6.92 -14.24 5.75
CA ASN A 58 -6.33 -13.73 6.98
C ASN A 58 -7.24 -12.66 7.61
N PRO A 59 -7.88 -12.93 8.78
CA PRO A 59 -8.80 -11.98 9.41
C PRO A 59 -8.15 -10.64 9.79
N ARG A 60 -6.82 -10.57 9.90
CA ARG A 60 -6.11 -9.29 10.12
C ARG A 60 -6.29 -8.30 8.96
N ASN A 61 -6.68 -8.78 7.79
CA ASN A 61 -6.92 -7.94 6.61
C ASN A 61 -8.38 -7.49 6.50
N HIS A 62 -9.31 -8.08 7.27
CA HIS A 62 -10.72 -7.67 7.27
C HIS A 62 -10.87 -6.23 7.77
N ALA A 63 -11.74 -5.47 7.12
CA ALA A 63 -12.10 -4.13 7.56
C ALA A 63 -12.98 -4.17 8.81
N GLY A 64 -13.27 -3.00 9.37
CA GLY A 64 -13.95 -2.80 10.63
C GLY A 64 -13.00 -2.69 11.83
N PRO A 65 -13.53 -2.24 12.98
CA PRO A 65 -12.74 -2.07 14.19
C PRO A 65 -12.16 -3.41 14.68
N PRO A 66 -11.01 -3.38 15.38
CA PRO A 66 -10.43 -4.58 15.97
C PRO A 66 -11.42 -5.32 16.86
N ARG A 67 -11.67 -6.60 16.57
CA ARG A 67 -12.59 -7.42 17.36
C ARG A 67 -11.95 -7.86 18.67
N ARG A 68 -12.71 -7.73 19.76
CA ARG A 68 -12.33 -8.28 21.08
C ARG A 68 -12.46 -9.80 21.15
N THR A 69 -13.36 -10.38 20.35
CA THR A 69 -13.62 -11.82 20.28
C THR A 69 -12.47 -12.55 19.58
N ALA A 70 -11.98 -13.63 20.20
CA ALA A 70 -10.93 -14.48 19.60
C ALA A 70 -11.33 -14.99 18.21
N ILE A 71 -10.35 -15.07 17.30
CA ILE A 71 -10.54 -15.48 15.89
C ILE A 71 -11.36 -16.76 15.77
N VAL A 72 -11.07 -17.77 16.61
CA VAL A 72 -11.73 -19.09 16.56
C VAL A 72 -13.18 -19.07 17.00
N ALA A 73 -13.61 -18.06 17.76
CA ALA A 73 -14.96 -17.95 18.31
C ALA A 73 -15.92 -17.17 17.38
N GLN A 74 -15.39 -16.48 16.37
CA GLN A 74 -16.18 -15.72 15.42
C GLN A 74 -16.91 -16.61 14.41
N ASP A 75 -18.00 -16.11 13.84
CA ASP A 75 -18.69 -16.73 12.71
C ASP A 75 -18.18 -16.10 11.39
N TYR A 76 -17.76 -16.95 10.46
CA TYR A 76 -17.21 -16.55 9.16
C TYR A 76 -18.17 -16.80 8.01
N ARG A 77 -19.46 -17.05 8.29
CA ARG A 77 -20.46 -17.28 7.25
C ARG A 77 -20.54 -16.11 6.27
N GLU A 78 -20.67 -14.89 6.77
CA GLU A 78 -20.74 -13.68 5.93
C GLU A 78 -19.43 -13.45 5.17
N ALA A 79 -18.28 -13.68 5.82
CA ALA A 79 -16.99 -13.62 5.15
C ALA A 79 -16.90 -14.62 3.97
N LEU A 80 -17.40 -15.84 4.13
CA LEU A 80 -17.43 -16.82 3.05
C LEU A 80 -18.38 -16.43 1.92
N VAL A 81 -19.52 -15.79 2.23
CA VAL A 81 -20.43 -15.24 1.22
C VAL A 81 -19.72 -14.18 0.37
N LEU A 82 -18.99 -13.25 1.01
CA LEU A 82 -18.21 -12.22 0.31
C LEU A 82 -17.09 -12.84 -0.56
N ALA A 83 -16.39 -13.84 -0.05
CA ALA A 83 -15.38 -14.57 -0.83
C ALA A 83 -16.01 -15.27 -2.05
N ARG A 84 -17.20 -15.86 -1.89
CA ARG A 84 -17.95 -16.50 -2.98
C ARG A 84 -18.34 -15.51 -4.07
N ASP A 85 -18.80 -14.31 -3.70
CA ASP A 85 -19.12 -13.24 -4.66
C ASP A 85 -17.89 -12.83 -5.49
N ALA A 86 -16.71 -12.77 -4.86
CA ALA A 86 -15.46 -12.52 -5.58
C ALA A 86 -15.05 -13.70 -6.49
N MET A 87 -15.22 -14.95 -6.04
CA MET A 87 -15.01 -16.13 -6.89
C MET A 87 -15.91 -16.12 -8.14
N HIS A 88 -17.16 -15.68 -8.02
CA HIS A 88 -18.06 -15.53 -9.18
C HIS A 88 -17.49 -14.53 -10.20
N ARG A 89 -16.96 -13.40 -9.73
CA ARG A 89 -16.34 -12.41 -10.62
C ARG A 89 -15.04 -12.93 -11.24
N ILE A 90 -14.22 -13.66 -10.50
CA ILE A 90 -13.03 -14.30 -11.07
C ILE A 90 -13.41 -15.27 -12.18
N VAL A 91 -14.40 -16.14 -11.96
CA VAL A 91 -14.89 -17.06 -12.99
C VAL A 91 -15.38 -16.27 -14.21
N TYR A 92 -16.11 -15.16 -14.00
CA TYR A 92 -16.51 -14.28 -15.10
C TYR A 92 -15.32 -13.71 -15.88
N LEU A 93 -14.30 -13.18 -15.20
CA LEU A 93 -13.11 -12.61 -15.83
C LEU A 93 -12.32 -13.66 -16.60
N CYS A 94 -12.15 -14.87 -16.06
CA CYS A 94 -11.51 -15.97 -16.78
C CYS A 94 -12.26 -16.30 -18.07
N ARG A 95 -13.61 -16.32 -18.06
CA ARG A 95 -14.41 -16.56 -19.28
C ARG A 95 -14.17 -15.48 -20.33
N GLN A 96 -14.11 -14.22 -19.91
CA GLN A 96 -13.89 -13.10 -20.82
C GLN A 96 -12.47 -13.12 -21.42
N LEU A 97 -11.46 -13.53 -20.63
CA LEU A 97 -10.07 -13.63 -21.08
C LEU A 97 -9.80 -14.88 -21.94
N LEU A 98 -10.58 -15.96 -21.79
CA LEU A 98 -10.51 -17.16 -22.64
C LEU A 98 -11.18 -16.97 -24.01
N GLY A 99 -12.13 -16.02 -24.14
CA GLY A 99 -12.81 -15.73 -25.40
C GLY A 99 -13.49 -16.97 -26.00
N GLU A 100 -13.14 -17.32 -27.24
CA GLU A 100 -13.74 -18.47 -27.94
C GLU A 100 -13.37 -19.83 -27.33
N GLN A 101 -12.22 -19.94 -26.66
CA GLN A 101 -11.78 -21.19 -26.01
C GLN A 101 -12.67 -21.59 -24.83
N GLU A 102 -13.52 -20.69 -24.36
CA GLU A 102 -14.55 -20.98 -23.36
C GLU A 102 -15.49 -22.12 -23.80
N ARG A 103 -15.77 -22.27 -25.10
CA ARG A 103 -16.62 -23.36 -25.60
C ARG A 103 -15.98 -24.73 -25.39
N ALA A 104 -14.67 -24.83 -25.59
CA ALA A 104 -13.91 -26.05 -25.35
C ALA A 104 -13.98 -26.47 -23.87
N PHE A 105 -13.96 -25.50 -22.93
CA PHE A 105 -14.18 -25.79 -21.51
C PHE A 105 -15.53 -26.41 -21.23
N VAL A 106 -16.60 -25.80 -21.74
CA VAL A 106 -17.96 -26.27 -21.43
C VAL A 106 -18.13 -27.70 -21.95
N PHE A 107 -17.57 -27.98 -23.13
CA PHE A 107 -17.56 -29.32 -23.72
C PHE A 107 -16.75 -30.32 -22.87
N GLN A 108 -15.54 -29.98 -22.44
CA GLN A 108 -14.73 -30.87 -21.62
C GLN A 108 -15.41 -31.20 -20.28
N ARG A 109 -15.99 -30.21 -19.61
CA ARG A 109 -16.72 -30.42 -18.35
C ARG A 109 -17.95 -31.32 -18.52
N TYR A 110 -18.65 -31.16 -19.64
CA TYR A 110 -19.77 -32.03 -20.00
C TYR A 110 -19.31 -33.48 -20.18
N LEU A 111 -18.17 -33.70 -20.84
CA LEU A 111 -17.58 -35.04 -20.98
C LEU A 111 -17.17 -35.64 -19.63
N GLU A 112 -16.54 -34.87 -18.74
CA GLU A 112 -16.15 -35.36 -17.40
C GLU A 112 -17.33 -35.90 -16.58
N MET A 113 -18.51 -35.26 -16.70
CA MET A 113 -19.74 -35.68 -16.02
C MET A 113 -20.41 -36.89 -16.66
N LEU A 114 -20.28 -37.06 -17.97
CA LEU A 114 -20.96 -38.13 -18.70
C LEU A 114 -20.13 -39.39 -18.89
N LEU A 115 -18.80 -39.30 -18.81
CA LEU A 115 -17.92 -40.46 -18.92
C LEU A 115 -18.17 -41.41 -17.73
N PRO A 116 -18.65 -42.65 -17.97
CA PRO A 116 -18.89 -43.61 -16.89
C PRO A 116 -17.62 -44.34 -16.46
N ASP A 117 -16.58 -44.43 -17.31
CA ASP A 117 -15.31 -45.09 -17.02
C ASP A 117 -14.32 -44.15 -16.31
N ASP A 118 -13.88 -44.55 -15.11
CA ASP A 118 -12.90 -43.82 -14.30
C ASP A 118 -11.52 -43.73 -14.98
N THR A 119 -11.17 -44.70 -15.83
CA THR A 119 -9.89 -44.70 -16.56
C THR A 119 -9.90 -43.66 -17.67
N ALA A 120 -11.01 -43.57 -18.42
CA ALA A 120 -11.25 -42.51 -19.40
C ALA A 120 -11.27 -41.13 -18.72
N ARG A 121 -11.97 -40.99 -17.57
CA ARG A 121 -12.00 -39.73 -16.81
C ARG A 121 -10.61 -39.33 -16.31
N THR A 122 -9.83 -40.27 -15.78
CA THR A 122 -8.45 -40.00 -15.30
C THR A 122 -7.53 -39.57 -16.44
N ARG A 123 -7.65 -40.18 -17.63
CA ARG A 123 -6.88 -39.77 -18.81
C ARG A 123 -7.27 -38.39 -19.30
N LEU A 124 -8.57 -38.07 -19.32
CA LEU A 124 -9.08 -36.75 -19.70
C LEU A 124 -8.53 -35.67 -18.74
N VAL A 125 -8.63 -35.90 -17.43
CA VAL A 125 -8.13 -34.97 -16.40
C VAL A 125 -6.62 -34.79 -16.47
N ARG A 126 -5.85 -35.89 -16.63
CA ARG A 126 -4.38 -35.80 -16.77
C ARG A 126 -3.96 -35.10 -18.05
N GLY A 127 -4.65 -35.36 -19.16
CA GLY A 127 -4.38 -34.71 -20.44
C GLY A 127 -4.66 -33.20 -20.41
N ALA A 128 -5.63 -32.77 -19.61
CA ALA A 128 -5.95 -31.35 -19.43
C ALA A 128 -5.17 -30.66 -18.30
N ALA A 129 -4.32 -31.39 -17.56
CA ALA A 129 -3.58 -30.84 -16.41
C ALA A 129 -2.29 -30.10 -16.82
N SER A 130 -1.91 -30.09 -18.10
CA SER A 130 -0.81 -29.27 -18.60
C SER A 130 -1.13 -27.78 -18.45
N GLN A 131 -0.09 -26.99 -18.23
CA GLN A 131 -0.16 -25.54 -18.13
C GLN A 131 1.01 -24.95 -18.93
N ASP A 132 1.10 -25.35 -20.19
CA ASP A 132 2.17 -24.93 -21.09
C ASP A 132 1.84 -23.58 -21.73
N THR A 133 0.55 -23.24 -21.77
CA THR A 133 0.03 -21.96 -22.27
C THR A 133 -0.76 -21.17 -21.21
N PRO A 134 -0.84 -19.83 -21.34
CA PRO A 134 -1.70 -19.01 -20.48
C PRO A 134 -3.16 -19.45 -20.52
N GLU A 135 -3.68 -19.84 -21.68
CA GLU A 135 -5.06 -20.28 -21.83
C GLU A 135 -5.36 -21.56 -21.03
N GLU A 136 -4.47 -22.56 -21.05
CA GLU A 136 -4.58 -23.77 -20.23
C GLU A 136 -4.54 -23.45 -18.73
N SER A 137 -3.65 -22.54 -18.30
CA SER A 137 -3.63 -22.08 -16.91
C SER A 137 -4.92 -21.38 -16.49
N LEU A 138 -5.49 -20.52 -17.35
CA LEU A 138 -6.79 -19.88 -17.08
C LEU A 138 -7.93 -20.90 -17.05
N PHE A 139 -7.87 -21.90 -17.93
CA PHE A 139 -8.83 -22.99 -17.99
C PHE A 139 -8.89 -23.75 -16.66
N LEU A 140 -7.72 -24.19 -16.15
CA LEU A 140 -7.66 -24.93 -14.90
C LEU A 140 -8.06 -24.07 -13.70
N LEU A 141 -7.60 -22.82 -13.65
CA LEU A 141 -7.98 -21.89 -12.60
C LEU A 141 -9.50 -21.66 -12.58
N ARG A 142 -10.11 -21.49 -13.76
CA ARG A 142 -11.56 -21.34 -13.89
C ARG A 142 -12.30 -22.61 -13.45
N HIS A 143 -11.81 -23.78 -13.83
CA HIS A 143 -12.38 -25.07 -13.42
C HIS A 143 -12.38 -25.18 -11.90
N ALA A 144 -11.22 -24.98 -11.28
CA ALA A 144 -11.02 -25.08 -9.85
C ALA A 144 -11.89 -24.11 -9.06
N LEU A 145 -11.97 -22.84 -9.46
CA LEU A 145 -12.83 -21.87 -8.78
C LEU A 145 -14.32 -22.13 -9.00
N THR A 146 -14.72 -22.72 -10.13
CA THR A 146 -16.11 -23.14 -10.33
C THR A 146 -16.50 -24.26 -9.36
N ASN A 147 -15.61 -25.23 -9.13
CA ASN A 147 -15.86 -26.28 -8.14
C ASN A 147 -15.87 -25.72 -6.71
N LEU A 148 -14.94 -24.82 -6.41
CA LEU A 148 -14.88 -24.18 -5.09
C LEU A 148 -16.11 -23.29 -4.81
N LEU A 149 -16.68 -22.66 -5.84
CA LEU A 149 -17.95 -21.92 -5.74
C LEU A 149 -19.09 -22.83 -5.29
N GLU A 150 -19.23 -24.02 -5.87
CA GLU A 150 -20.28 -24.99 -5.49
C GLU A 150 -20.12 -25.45 -4.04
N VAL A 151 -18.88 -25.83 -3.66
CA VAL A 151 -18.57 -26.25 -2.28
C VAL A 151 -18.84 -25.11 -1.29
N SER A 152 -18.37 -23.90 -1.58
CA SER A 152 -18.60 -22.72 -0.75
C SER A 152 -20.10 -22.40 -0.66
N GLY A 153 -20.84 -22.57 -1.77
CA GLY A 153 -22.29 -22.48 -1.81
C GLY A 153 -22.96 -23.41 -0.80
N GLY A 154 -22.54 -24.68 -0.73
CA GLY A 154 -23.00 -25.63 0.28
C GLY A 154 -22.67 -25.19 1.71
N ILE A 155 -21.43 -24.80 1.97
CA ILE A 155 -20.97 -24.37 3.31
C ILE A 155 -21.74 -23.14 3.82
N THR A 156 -22.04 -22.17 2.95
CA THR A 156 -22.79 -20.95 3.33
C THR A 156 -24.24 -21.20 3.76
N ARG A 157 -24.79 -22.40 3.50
CA ARG A 157 -26.13 -22.81 3.98
C ARG A 157 -26.12 -23.24 5.45
N LEU A 158 -24.94 -23.50 6.02
CA LEU A 158 -24.82 -23.81 7.44
C LEU A 158 -25.25 -22.59 8.29
N PRO A 159 -25.84 -22.81 9.48
CA PRO A 159 -26.24 -21.70 10.34
C PRO A 159 -25.04 -20.87 10.83
N ARG A 160 -23.88 -21.52 11.00
CA ARG A 160 -22.61 -20.93 11.44
C ARG A 160 -21.45 -21.58 10.70
N VAL A 161 -20.45 -20.78 10.32
CA VAL A 161 -19.20 -21.26 9.71
C VAL A 161 -18.04 -20.95 10.66
N PRO A 162 -17.43 -21.96 11.31
CA PRO A 162 -16.28 -21.74 12.18
C PRO A 162 -15.03 -21.37 11.37
N PHE A 163 -14.08 -20.69 12.03
CA PHE A 163 -12.82 -20.27 11.39
C PHE A 163 -12.10 -21.41 10.65
N ARG A 164 -12.04 -22.62 11.23
CA ARG A 164 -11.36 -23.77 10.60
C ARG A 164 -11.96 -24.13 9.25
N LEU A 165 -13.29 -24.09 9.12
CA LEU A 165 -13.98 -24.43 7.87
C LEU A 165 -13.81 -23.32 6.83
N PHE A 166 -13.95 -22.06 7.25
CA PHE A 166 -13.65 -20.90 6.40
C PHE A 166 -12.20 -20.94 5.89
N TYR A 167 -11.24 -21.11 6.79
CA TYR A 167 -9.82 -21.16 6.46
C TYR A 167 -9.50 -22.34 5.54
N ALA A 168 -10.11 -23.51 5.74
CA ALA A 168 -9.93 -24.66 4.86
C ALA A 168 -10.43 -24.37 3.43
N ALA A 169 -11.63 -23.79 3.27
CA ALA A 169 -12.15 -23.40 1.96
C ALA A 169 -11.23 -22.38 1.27
N MET A 170 -10.77 -21.37 2.00
CA MET A 170 -9.84 -20.37 1.46
C MET A 170 -8.44 -20.93 1.18
N SER A 171 -7.99 -21.94 1.93
CA SER A 171 -6.72 -22.64 1.69
C SER A 171 -6.75 -23.44 0.40
N VAL A 172 -7.92 -23.99 0.03
CA VAL A 172 -8.11 -24.59 -1.30
C VAL A 172 -7.95 -23.52 -2.38
N ALA A 173 -8.64 -22.37 -2.27
CA ALA A 173 -8.44 -21.26 -3.21
C ALA A 173 -6.96 -20.87 -3.34
N HIS A 174 -6.26 -20.72 -2.20
CA HIS A 174 -4.85 -20.39 -2.17
C HIS A 174 -3.98 -21.42 -2.92
N ARG A 175 -4.24 -22.72 -2.73
CA ARG A 175 -3.54 -23.77 -3.47
C ARG A 175 -3.76 -23.62 -4.97
N GLU A 176 -4.99 -23.45 -5.43
CA GLU A 176 -5.31 -23.34 -6.86
C GLU A 176 -4.66 -22.09 -7.49
N VAL A 177 -4.64 -20.95 -6.77
CA VAL A 177 -3.93 -19.75 -7.24
C VAL A 177 -2.41 -19.97 -7.29
N SER A 178 -1.83 -20.57 -6.25
CA SER A 178 -0.37 -20.76 -6.18
C SER A 178 0.17 -21.79 -7.17
N GLN A 179 -0.67 -22.74 -7.60
CA GLN A 179 -0.35 -23.76 -8.61
C GLN A 179 -0.57 -23.28 -10.05
N SER A 180 -1.15 -22.09 -10.25
CA SER A 180 -1.28 -21.52 -11.59
C SER A 180 0.08 -21.15 -12.14
N ALA A 181 0.47 -21.73 -13.27
CA ALA A 181 1.77 -21.48 -13.88
C ALA A 181 1.90 -20.06 -14.43
N PHE A 182 0.80 -19.43 -14.87
CA PHE A 182 0.81 -18.11 -15.50
C PHE A 182 0.11 -17.00 -14.69
N PHE A 183 -0.75 -17.34 -13.71
CA PHE A 183 -1.58 -16.37 -12.95
C PHE A 183 -1.44 -16.55 -11.44
N ASN A 184 -0.22 -16.37 -10.95
CA ASN A 184 0.08 -16.39 -9.51
C ASN A 184 0.54 -15.00 -9.03
N PRO A 185 -0.36 -14.18 -8.46
CA PRO A 185 -0.04 -12.84 -7.96
C PRO A 185 0.35 -12.81 -6.47
N LEU A 186 0.70 -13.96 -5.87
CA LEU A 186 0.76 -14.08 -4.41
C LEU A 186 2.04 -13.52 -3.78
N VAL A 187 3.10 -13.30 -4.57
CA VAL A 187 4.33 -12.71 -4.03
C VAL A 187 4.08 -11.24 -3.71
N ALA A 188 4.39 -10.85 -2.48
CA ALA A 188 4.30 -9.47 -2.06
C ALA A 188 5.38 -8.63 -2.75
N LEU A 189 5.02 -7.39 -3.15
CA LEU A 189 5.93 -6.45 -3.82
C LEU A 189 6.55 -6.98 -5.14
N GLU A 190 5.91 -7.97 -5.77
CA GLU A 190 6.15 -8.36 -7.16
C GLU A 190 5.36 -7.47 -8.10
N PHE A 191 5.94 -7.09 -9.24
CA PHE A 191 5.36 -6.15 -10.22
C PHE A 191 5.18 -6.72 -11.62
N ARG A 192 4.07 -6.36 -12.26
CA ARG A 192 3.65 -6.80 -13.59
C ARG A 192 3.85 -5.67 -14.61
N PRO A 193 4.67 -5.85 -15.67
CA PRO A 193 4.87 -4.79 -16.66
C PRO A 193 3.59 -4.39 -17.39
N GLU A 194 2.62 -5.31 -17.51
CA GLU A 194 1.40 -5.12 -18.28
C GLU A 194 0.54 -4.00 -17.68
N PHE A 195 0.68 -3.73 -16.38
CA PHE A 195 -0.21 -2.80 -15.71
C PHE A 195 0.38 -2.04 -14.51
N ASP A 196 1.60 -2.37 -14.05
CA ASP A 196 2.32 -1.59 -13.02
C ASP A 196 3.36 -0.64 -13.64
N ARG A 197 3.45 -0.57 -14.97
CA ARG A 197 4.39 0.33 -15.65
C ARG A 197 4.06 1.79 -15.34
N ILE A 198 5.09 2.55 -14.96
CA ILE A 198 5.00 3.99 -14.74
C ILE A 198 5.24 4.65 -16.10
N THR A 199 4.27 5.44 -16.56
CA THR A 199 4.33 6.10 -17.87
C THR A 199 4.99 7.48 -17.80
N ASN A 200 4.98 8.13 -16.63
CA ASN A 200 5.55 9.46 -16.46
C ASN A 200 7.10 9.41 -16.57
N GLN A 201 7.63 10.01 -17.63
CA GLN A 201 9.06 9.99 -17.94
C GLN A 201 9.92 10.63 -16.84
N ARG A 202 9.42 11.70 -16.20
CA ARG A 202 10.17 12.39 -15.15
C ARG A 202 10.37 11.50 -13.92
N VAL A 203 9.36 10.75 -13.53
CA VAL A 203 9.49 9.76 -12.44
C VAL A 203 10.52 8.68 -12.81
N LEU A 204 10.51 8.20 -14.06
CA LEU A 204 11.51 7.22 -14.55
C LEU A 204 12.93 7.78 -14.52
N GLU A 205 13.14 9.02 -14.96
CA GLU A 205 14.43 9.71 -14.90
C GLU A 205 14.92 9.88 -13.47
N LEU A 206 14.04 10.29 -12.55
CA LEU A 206 14.40 10.48 -11.15
C LEU A 206 14.88 9.19 -10.51
N MET A 207 14.17 8.09 -10.76
CA MET A 207 14.60 6.78 -10.25
C MET A 207 16.00 6.42 -10.76
N ARG A 208 16.32 6.70 -12.03
CA ARG A 208 17.65 6.39 -12.60
C ARG A 208 18.77 7.25 -12.02
N GLN A 209 18.48 8.49 -11.63
CA GLN A 209 19.45 9.44 -11.08
C GLN A 209 19.83 9.16 -9.62
N VAL A 210 19.11 8.27 -8.93
CA VAL A 210 19.44 7.89 -7.55
C VAL A 210 20.79 7.16 -7.51
N PRO A 211 21.79 7.68 -6.74
CA PRO A 211 23.05 6.99 -6.53
C PRO A 211 22.86 5.78 -5.60
N GLY A 212 23.71 4.77 -5.72
CA GLY A 212 23.63 3.55 -4.94
C GLY A 212 22.55 2.58 -5.43
N GLU A 213 22.94 1.33 -5.62
CA GLU A 213 22.05 0.27 -6.12
C GLU A 213 20.85 0.04 -5.18
N GLN A 214 21.11 -0.03 -3.87
CA GLN A 214 20.07 -0.28 -2.87
C GLN A 214 19.09 0.89 -2.73
N ALA A 215 19.61 2.13 -2.70
CA ALA A 215 18.76 3.32 -2.65
C ALA A 215 17.87 3.41 -3.89
N ARG A 216 18.44 3.15 -5.07
CA ARG A 216 17.68 3.11 -6.33
C ARG A 216 16.57 2.06 -6.31
N ARG A 217 16.87 0.85 -5.82
CA ARG A 217 15.89 -0.23 -5.70
C ARG A 217 14.76 0.12 -4.72
N LEU A 218 15.09 0.66 -3.54
CA LEU A 218 14.12 1.09 -2.54
C LEU A 218 13.17 2.18 -3.05
N VAL A 219 13.72 3.18 -3.73
CA VAL A 219 12.95 4.26 -4.36
C VAL A 219 12.03 3.71 -5.44
N ALA A 220 12.54 2.88 -6.35
CA ALA A 220 11.75 2.31 -7.44
C ALA A 220 10.61 1.41 -6.93
N LEU A 221 10.90 0.56 -5.94
CA LEU A 221 9.90 -0.28 -5.28
C LEU A 221 8.80 0.58 -4.63
N THR A 222 9.18 1.69 -3.98
CA THR A 222 8.23 2.59 -3.33
C THR A 222 7.32 3.28 -4.33
N PHE A 223 7.86 3.82 -5.43
CA PHE A 223 7.03 4.39 -6.50
C PHE A 223 6.06 3.36 -7.08
N LEU A 224 6.57 2.19 -7.48
CA LEU A 224 5.75 1.12 -8.03
C LEU A 224 4.61 0.71 -7.08
N ALA A 225 4.91 0.56 -5.78
CA ALA A 225 3.90 0.21 -4.78
C ALA A 225 2.85 1.32 -4.61
N LEU A 226 3.25 2.60 -4.56
CA LEU A 226 2.32 3.74 -4.45
C LEU A 226 1.41 3.85 -5.68
N PHE A 227 1.95 3.74 -6.90
CA PHE A 227 1.15 3.75 -8.12
C PHE A 227 0.17 2.57 -8.19
N ARG A 228 0.60 1.38 -7.76
CA ARG A 228 -0.30 0.24 -7.66
C ARG A 228 -1.43 0.47 -6.65
N MET A 229 -1.14 1.05 -5.48
CA MET A 229 -2.19 1.37 -4.51
C MET A 229 -3.19 2.41 -5.06
N LEU A 230 -2.73 3.37 -5.88
CA LEU A 230 -3.63 4.28 -6.61
C LEU A 230 -4.54 3.52 -7.59
N ARG A 231 -4.02 2.48 -8.26
CA ARG A 231 -4.83 1.59 -9.11
C ARG A 231 -5.82 0.75 -8.30
N TYR A 232 -5.49 0.33 -7.08
CA TYR A 232 -6.45 -0.32 -6.18
C TYR A 232 -7.61 0.60 -5.80
N VAL A 233 -7.32 1.87 -5.50
CA VAL A 233 -8.37 2.87 -5.22
C VAL A 233 -9.28 3.07 -6.43
N THR A 234 -8.70 3.14 -7.63
CA THR A 234 -9.45 3.23 -8.89
C THR A 234 -10.32 1.99 -9.11
N LEU A 235 -9.78 0.80 -8.82
CA LEU A 235 -10.53 -0.45 -8.92
C LEU A 235 -11.70 -0.49 -7.93
N LEU A 236 -11.52 -0.01 -6.69
CA LEU A 236 -12.61 0.08 -5.71
C LEU A 236 -13.79 0.93 -6.24
N GLU A 237 -13.50 2.08 -6.83
CA GLU A 237 -14.53 2.94 -7.44
C GLU A 237 -15.24 2.29 -8.64
N HIS A 238 -14.56 1.38 -9.34
CA HIS A 238 -15.14 0.61 -10.43
C HIS A 238 -16.05 -0.49 -9.90
N VAL A 239 -15.52 -1.38 -9.03
CA VAL A 239 -16.24 -2.57 -8.57
C VAL A 239 -17.43 -2.23 -7.67
N VAL A 240 -17.43 -1.06 -7.01
CA VAL A 240 -18.58 -0.64 -6.17
C VAL A 240 -19.84 -0.30 -6.99
N ARG A 241 -19.69 -0.13 -8.31
CA ARG A 241 -20.80 0.13 -9.25
C ARG A 241 -21.46 -1.16 -9.74
N GLU A 242 -20.85 -2.31 -9.49
CA GLU A 242 -21.41 -3.61 -9.85
C GLU A 242 -22.70 -3.89 -9.07
N SER A 243 -23.52 -4.81 -9.58
CA SER A 243 -24.81 -5.17 -8.97
C SER A 243 -24.67 -5.82 -7.59
N ARG A 244 -23.57 -6.56 -7.37
CA ARG A 244 -23.20 -7.19 -6.09
C ARG A 244 -21.78 -6.80 -5.69
N PRO A 245 -21.58 -5.59 -5.18
CA PRO A 245 -20.24 -5.02 -5.00
C PRO A 245 -19.52 -5.49 -3.73
N ALA A 246 -20.26 -5.99 -2.73
CA ALA A 246 -19.72 -6.26 -1.40
C ALA A 246 -18.51 -7.19 -1.41
N GLY A 247 -18.63 -8.38 -2.01
CA GLY A 247 -17.52 -9.33 -2.10
C GLY A 247 -16.27 -8.74 -2.77
N LEU A 248 -16.47 -8.01 -3.87
CA LEU A 248 -15.38 -7.38 -4.62
C LEU A 248 -14.67 -6.32 -3.79
N VAL A 249 -15.43 -5.43 -3.15
CA VAL A 249 -14.87 -4.35 -2.32
C VAL A 249 -14.04 -4.92 -1.17
N TYR A 250 -14.57 -5.88 -0.39
CA TYR A 250 -13.84 -6.44 0.76
C TYR A 250 -12.58 -7.23 0.35
N VAL A 251 -12.62 -7.90 -0.79
CA VAL A 251 -11.48 -8.64 -1.34
C VAL A 251 -10.40 -7.70 -1.87
N VAL A 252 -10.76 -6.64 -2.60
CA VAL A 252 -9.81 -5.61 -3.07
C VAL A 252 -9.20 -4.85 -1.89
N LEU A 253 -10.00 -4.51 -0.87
CA LEU A 253 -9.50 -3.92 0.38
C LEU A 253 -8.46 -4.83 1.06
N SER A 254 -8.70 -6.14 1.07
CA SER A 254 -7.74 -7.08 1.68
C SER A 254 -6.38 -7.10 0.98
N VAL A 255 -6.36 -6.94 -0.35
CA VAL A 255 -5.10 -6.77 -1.10
C VAL A 255 -4.43 -5.45 -0.74
N LEU A 256 -5.17 -4.35 -0.78
CA LEU A 256 -4.65 -3.02 -0.47
C LEU A 256 -3.99 -3.00 0.92
N ARG A 257 -4.64 -3.58 1.93
CA ARG A 257 -4.09 -3.68 3.28
C ARG A 257 -2.87 -4.59 3.36
N SER A 258 -2.89 -5.72 2.65
CA SER A 258 -1.77 -6.67 2.62
C SER A 258 -0.52 -6.05 1.99
N ASP A 259 -0.66 -5.45 0.81
CA ASP A 259 0.48 -4.87 0.08
C ASP A 259 1.04 -3.63 0.74
N ALA A 260 0.18 -2.81 1.35
CA ALA A 260 0.67 -1.68 2.13
C ALA A 260 1.38 -2.12 3.42
N ARG A 261 0.91 -3.18 4.10
CA ARG A 261 1.66 -3.76 5.22
C ARG A 261 3.01 -4.30 4.76
N ALA A 262 3.05 -5.01 3.64
CA ALA A 262 4.30 -5.50 3.07
C ALA A 262 5.28 -4.36 2.76
N LEU A 263 4.82 -3.28 2.10
CA LEU A 263 5.64 -2.10 1.83
C LEU A 263 6.14 -1.46 3.13
N THR A 264 5.23 -1.13 4.04
CA THR A 264 5.57 -0.40 5.28
C THR A 264 6.49 -1.21 6.20
N ASP A 265 6.30 -2.53 6.30
CA ASP A 265 7.20 -3.40 7.05
C ASP A 265 8.55 -3.58 6.35
N TYR A 266 8.58 -3.65 5.02
CA TYR A 266 9.82 -3.70 4.24
C TYR A 266 10.64 -2.42 4.45
N LEU A 267 10.02 -1.24 4.24
CA LEU A 267 10.68 0.04 4.42
C LEU A 267 11.17 0.24 5.86
N ARG A 268 10.38 -0.15 6.87
CA ARG A 268 10.78 -0.01 8.28
C ARG A 268 11.96 -0.91 8.65
N LYS A 269 12.00 -2.14 8.14
CA LYS A 269 13.00 -3.15 8.54
C LYS A 269 14.28 -3.10 7.71
N GLN A 270 14.18 -2.81 6.41
CA GLN A 270 15.26 -3.01 5.46
C GLN A 270 15.99 -1.72 5.06
N THR A 271 15.28 -0.58 5.02
CA THR A 271 15.84 0.68 4.49
C THR A 271 17.14 1.08 5.20
N GLY A 272 17.15 1.12 6.54
CA GLY A 272 18.34 1.54 7.29
C GLY A 272 19.55 0.65 7.03
N HIS A 273 19.35 -0.67 7.06
CA HIS A 273 20.42 -1.64 6.84
C HIS A 273 20.96 -1.60 5.39
N GLN A 274 20.07 -1.61 4.39
CA GLN A 274 20.46 -1.62 2.99
C GLN A 274 21.17 -0.33 2.55
N LEU A 275 20.73 0.83 3.05
CA LEU A 275 21.39 2.10 2.74
C LEU A 275 22.76 2.19 3.42
N ALA A 276 22.88 1.73 4.68
CA ALA A 276 24.16 1.68 5.37
C ALA A 276 25.15 0.74 4.67
N GLU A 277 24.71 -0.47 4.30
CA GLU A 277 25.54 -1.43 3.55
C GLU A 277 25.98 -0.87 2.20
N SER A 278 25.07 -0.18 1.48
CA SER A 278 25.41 0.47 0.21
C SER A 278 26.47 1.56 0.40
N PHE A 279 26.35 2.38 1.45
CA PHE A 279 27.32 3.42 1.76
C PHE A 279 28.68 2.82 2.15
N GLU A 280 28.68 1.80 3.00
CA GLU A 280 29.87 1.09 3.46
C GLU A 280 30.65 0.50 2.27
N ARG A 281 29.95 -0.13 1.32
CA ARG A 281 30.56 -0.64 0.09
C ARG A 281 31.21 0.45 -0.76
N GLU A 282 30.59 1.62 -0.88
CA GLU A 282 31.19 2.75 -1.60
C GLU A 282 32.38 3.34 -0.84
N LEU A 283 32.28 3.46 0.48
CA LEU A 283 33.37 3.92 1.34
C LEU A 283 34.61 3.02 1.23
N PHE A 284 34.43 1.69 1.23
CA PHE A 284 35.53 0.73 1.09
C PHE A 284 36.20 0.74 -0.29
N LYS A 285 35.54 1.30 -1.32
CA LYS A 285 36.19 1.53 -2.63
C LYS A 285 37.13 2.73 -2.60
N VAL A 286 37.04 3.62 -1.61
CA VAL A 286 37.90 4.79 -1.49
C VAL A 286 39.20 4.41 -0.77
N PRO A 287 40.38 4.54 -1.40
CA PRO A 287 41.65 4.31 -0.73
C PRO A 287 41.79 5.22 0.49
N ALA A 288 42.38 4.71 1.58
CA ALA A 288 42.52 5.48 2.83
C ALA A 288 43.21 6.84 2.64
N SER A 289 44.20 6.92 1.73
CA SER A 289 44.89 8.17 1.38
C SER A 289 44.01 9.22 0.71
N GLN A 290 42.89 8.81 0.10
CA GLN A 290 41.96 9.68 -0.61
C GLN A 290 40.74 10.07 0.22
N ILE A 291 40.52 9.45 1.39
CA ILE A 291 39.34 9.74 2.24
C ILE A 291 39.28 11.23 2.61
N ARG A 292 40.42 11.83 3.00
CA ARG A 292 40.45 13.26 3.33
C ARG A 292 40.11 14.14 2.12
N ALA A 293 40.62 13.79 0.93
CA ALA A 293 40.37 14.55 -0.29
C ALA A 293 38.91 14.41 -0.78
N ARG A 294 38.25 13.29 -0.47
CA ARG A 294 36.85 13.01 -0.85
C ARG A 294 35.85 13.17 0.31
N TYR A 295 36.27 13.81 1.39
CA TYR A 295 35.43 13.92 2.60
C TYR A 295 34.08 14.56 2.30
N ASP A 296 34.07 15.70 1.58
CA ASP A 296 32.85 16.43 1.29
C ASP A 296 31.89 15.63 0.39
N GLU A 297 32.42 14.88 -0.57
CA GLU A 297 31.64 14.00 -1.44
C GLU A 297 31.00 12.85 -0.65
N LEU A 298 31.78 12.16 0.18
CA LEU A 298 31.30 11.07 1.03
C LEU A 298 30.28 11.56 2.05
N HIS A 299 30.52 12.74 2.64
CA HIS A 299 29.60 13.37 3.58
C HIS A 299 28.27 13.76 2.90
N ALA A 300 28.33 14.36 1.70
CA ALA A 300 27.14 14.69 0.92
C ALA A 300 26.32 13.45 0.55
N GLU A 301 26.97 12.35 0.18
CA GLU A 301 26.29 11.08 -0.11
C GLU A 301 25.65 10.48 1.15
N ALA A 302 26.35 10.47 2.29
CA ALA A 302 25.79 10.02 3.56
C ALA A 302 24.52 10.81 3.94
N HIS A 303 24.55 12.14 3.84
CA HIS A 303 23.38 13.00 4.09
C HIS A 303 22.22 12.70 3.14
N ARG A 304 22.52 12.46 1.86
CA ARG A 304 21.50 12.09 0.87
C ARG A 304 20.81 10.78 1.25
N LEU A 305 21.57 9.75 1.63
CA LEU A 305 21.02 8.45 2.05
C LEU A 305 20.19 8.58 3.34
N VAL A 306 20.63 9.40 4.29
CA VAL A 306 19.84 9.72 5.50
C VAL A 306 18.53 10.42 5.13
N SER A 307 18.56 11.37 4.21
CA SER A 307 17.35 12.05 3.72
C SER A 307 16.39 11.08 3.02
N ILE A 308 16.90 10.13 2.22
CA ILE A 308 16.10 9.08 1.59
C ILE A 308 15.48 8.18 2.66
N LYS A 309 16.28 7.71 3.63
CA LYS A 309 15.80 6.89 4.76
C LYS A 309 14.63 7.56 5.48
N ALA A 310 14.80 8.82 5.87
CA ALA A 310 13.79 9.58 6.60
C ALA A 310 12.52 9.76 5.75
N THR A 311 12.67 10.03 4.45
CA THR A 311 11.53 10.14 3.53
C THR A 311 10.75 8.84 3.39
N LEU A 312 11.44 7.72 3.20
CA LEU A 312 10.81 6.41 3.10
C LEU A 312 10.14 6.01 4.42
N GLY A 313 10.75 6.34 5.56
CA GLY A 313 10.17 6.18 6.89
C GLY A 313 8.87 6.97 7.06
N GLY A 314 8.87 8.26 6.70
CA GLY A 314 7.69 9.12 6.78
C GLY A 314 6.57 8.66 5.84
N ILE A 315 6.88 8.23 4.62
CA ILE A 315 5.89 7.63 3.70
C ILE A 315 5.30 6.35 4.33
N ALA A 316 6.13 5.48 4.90
CA ALA A 316 5.64 4.25 5.52
C ALA A 316 4.70 4.52 6.70
N ALA A 317 5.06 5.49 7.55
CA ALA A 317 4.24 5.92 8.68
C ALA A 317 2.90 6.53 8.21
N ASN A 318 2.94 7.40 7.20
CA ASN A 318 1.76 8.03 6.61
C ASN A 318 0.79 6.99 6.01
N VAL A 319 1.29 6.09 5.15
CA VAL A 319 0.47 5.04 4.51
C VAL A 319 -0.18 4.14 5.55
N ARG A 320 0.56 3.75 6.59
CA ARG A 320 0.03 2.93 7.69
C ARG A 320 -1.10 3.65 8.43
N LEU A 321 -0.92 4.94 8.70
CA LEU A 321 -1.90 5.76 9.41
C LEU A 321 -3.19 5.94 8.59
N GLU A 322 -3.06 6.27 7.31
CA GLU A 322 -4.22 6.46 6.40
C GLU A 322 -5.03 5.18 6.22
N LEU A 323 -4.35 4.04 6.07
CA LEU A 323 -5.01 2.75 5.93
C LEU A 323 -5.63 2.28 7.23
N ARG A 324 -5.02 2.58 8.38
CA ARG A 324 -5.66 2.33 9.67
C ARG A 324 -7.00 3.08 9.73
N ARG A 325 -7.02 4.37 9.42
CA ARG A 325 -8.26 5.15 9.40
C ARG A 325 -9.29 4.55 8.45
N ALA A 326 -8.89 4.32 7.19
CA ALA A 326 -9.78 3.79 6.17
C ALA A 326 -10.40 2.45 6.56
N PHE A 327 -9.63 1.54 7.17
CA PHE A 327 -10.12 0.19 7.48
C PHE A 327 -10.87 0.12 8.80
N GLU A 328 -10.44 0.85 9.83
CA GLU A 328 -11.01 0.75 11.18
C GLU A 328 -12.23 1.65 11.38
N HIS A 329 -12.35 2.74 10.60
CA HIS A 329 -13.41 3.73 10.77
C HIS A 329 -14.33 3.90 9.56
N ASP A 330 -13.80 3.85 8.33
CA ASP A 330 -14.61 4.16 7.13
C ASP A 330 -15.41 2.95 6.61
N PHE A 331 -15.03 1.73 7.01
CA PHE A 331 -15.69 0.48 6.59
C PHE A 331 -16.21 -0.34 7.76
N ALA A 332 -17.38 -0.94 7.56
CA ALA A 332 -17.91 -1.96 8.46
C ALA A 332 -17.07 -3.25 8.38
N ALA A 333 -17.25 -4.12 9.38
CA ALA A 333 -16.70 -5.46 9.33
C ALA A 333 -17.47 -6.35 8.33
N PRO A 334 -16.89 -7.46 7.84
CA PRO A 334 -17.56 -8.37 6.90
C PRO A 334 -18.95 -8.88 7.31
N ASP A 335 -19.20 -9.02 8.60
CA ASP A 335 -20.50 -9.43 9.18
C ASP A 335 -21.38 -8.26 9.61
N GLY A 336 -20.93 -7.01 9.39
CA GLY A 336 -21.63 -5.79 9.76
C GLY A 336 -22.83 -5.43 8.89
N LYS A 337 -23.16 -6.26 7.88
CA LYS A 337 -24.34 -6.14 7.00
C LYS A 337 -24.56 -4.72 6.43
N ALA A 338 -23.49 -4.09 5.95
CA ALA A 338 -23.60 -2.80 5.28
C ALA A 338 -24.46 -2.90 4.01
N THR A 339 -25.36 -1.93 3.81
CA THR A 339 -26.15 -1.84 2.57
C THR A 339 -25.26 -1.45 1.41
N THR A 340 -25.71 -1.70 0.18
CA THR A 340 -24.98 -1.32 -1.04
C THR A 340 -24.69 0.19 -1.09
N ASP A 341 -25.63 1.03 -0.64
CA ASP A 341 -25.45 2.49 -0.65
C ASP A 341 -24.47 2.95 0.42
N GLN A 342 -24.50 2.33 1.61
CA GLN A 342 -23.48 2.56 2.64
C GLN A 342 -22.09 2.18 2.12
N LEU A 343 -21.97 1.05 1.42
CA LEU A 343 -20.70 0.60 0.84
C LEU A 343 -20.19 1.58 -0.23
N ARG A 344 -21.07 2.09 -1.10
CA ARG A 344 -20.74 3.15 -2.08
C ARG A 344 -20.23 4.41 -1.40
N ALA A 345 -20.91 4.86 -0.35
CA ALA A 345 -20.48 6.01 0.43
C ALA A 345 -19.12 5.78 1.09
N SER A 346 -18.88 4.61 1.71
CA SER A 346 -17.58 4.24 2.29
C SER A 346 -16.46 4.23 1.25
N VAL A 347 -16.69 3.65 0.07
CA VAL A 347 -15.71 3.65 -1.03
C VAL A 347 -15.42 5.08 -1.51
N ALA A 348 -16.44 5.92 -1.65
CA ALA A 348 -16.26 7.32 -2.04
C ALA A 348 -15.44 8.11 -1.00
N THR A 349 -15.70 7.91 0.30
CA THR A 349 -14.93 8.50 1.39
C THR A 349 -13.47 8.04 1.38
N VAL A 350 -13.23 6.74 1.24
CA VAL A 350 -11.87 6.19 1.18
C VAL A 350 -11.14 6.67 -0.06
N ALA A 351 -11.78 6.73 -1.22
CA ALA A 351 -11.15 7.27 -2.42
C ALA A 351 -10.80 8.76 -2.28
N THR A 352 -11.71 9.56 -1.74
CA THR A 352 -11.51 11.01 -1.49
C THR A 352 -10.34 11.27 -0.56
N ASN A 353 -10.10 10.38 0.41
CA ASN A 353 -9.04 10.56 1.39
C ASN A 353 -7.72 9.89 0.97
N LEU A 354 -7.74 8.61 0.59
CA LEU A 354 -6.55 7.80 0.37
C LEU A 354 -5.84 8.16 -0.93
N ARG A 355 -6.56 8.52 -2.00
CA ARG A 355 -5.94 8.91 -3.28
C ARG A 355 -5.04 10.13 -3.11
N PRO A 356 -5.48 11.27 -2.54
CA PRO A 356 -4.59 12.40 -2.29
C PRO A 356 -3.43 12.07 -1.34
N ALA A 357 -3.60 11.13 -0.40
CA ALA A 357 -2.49 10.66 0.45
C ALA A 357 -1.38 10.02 -0.35
N LEU A 358 -1.74 9.05 -1.19
CA LEU A 358 -0.81 8.29 -2.01
C LEU A 358 -0.16 9.18 -3.06
N GLN A 359 -0.92 10.09 -3.67
CA GLN A 359 -0.40 11.11 -4.57
C GLN A 359 0.62 12.01 -3.86
N ASN A 360 0.31 12.51 -2.66
CA ASN A 360 1.25 13.30 -1.88
C ASN A 360 2.52 12.52 -1.52
N ALA A 361 2.42 11.22 -1.20
CA ALA A 361 3.58 10.38 -0.95
C ALA A 361 4.51 10.27 -2.18
N VAL A 362 3.93 10.17 -3.40
CA VAL A 362 4.70 10.22 -4.66
C VAL A 362 5.40 11.57 -4.83
N LEU A 363 4.70 12.68 -4.58
CA LEU A 363 5.26 14.03 -4.70
C LEU A 363 6.39 14.28 -3.68
N VAL A 364 6.19 13.88 -2.42
CA VAL A 364 7.19 13.99 -1.35
C VAL A 364 8.43 13.17 -1.67
N LEU A 365 8.28 11.96 -2.21
CA LEU A 365 9.41 11.15 -2.66
C LEU A 365 10.17 11.83 -3.80
N GLY A 366 9.47 12.35 -4.81
CA GLY A 366 10.10 13.12 -5.90
C GLY A 366 10.87 14.33 -5.40
N LYS A 367 10.28 15.09 -4.46
CA LYS A 367 10.92 16.26 -3.85
C LYS A 367 12.16 15.89 -3.05
N ALA A 368 12.12 14.77 -2.32
CA ALA A 368 13.27 14.30 -1.58
C ALA A 368 14.46 13.95 -2.48
N LEU A 369 14.19 13.57 -3.73
CA LEU A 369 15.19 13.30 -4.78
C LEU A 369 15.58 14.57 -5.57
N GLY A 370 15.11 15.74 -5.17
CA GLY A 370 15.46 17.03 -5.79
C GLY A 370 14.56 17.46 -6.95
N ALA A 371 13.36 16.90 -7.10
CA ALA A 371 12.44 17.28 -8.17
C ALA A 371 11.04 17.68 -7.69
N ARG A 372 10.51 18.75 -8.30
CA ARG A 372 9.14 19.23 -8.08
C ARG A 372 8.19 18.58 -9.08
N LEU A 373 7.65 17.42 -8.73
CA LEU A 373 6.80 16.62 -9.62
C LEU A 373 5.42 17.24 -9.89
N ASP A 374 4.96 18.13 -9.01
CA ASP A 374 3.71 18.86 -9.05
C ASP A 374 3.67 19.95 -10.14
N GLU A 375 4.81 20.57 -10.43
CA GLU A 375 4.97 21.55 -11.51
C GLU A 375 4.95 20.90 -12.91
N HIS A 376 4.99 19.56 -13.01
CA HIS A 376 5.37 18.83 -14.23
C HIS A 376 4.47 17.66 -14.63
N GLY A 377 3.15 17.69 -14.44
CA GLY A 377 2.34 16.66 -15.11
C GLY A 377 1.88 15.47 -14.30
N VAL A 378 2.52 15.14 -13.16
CA VAL A 378 2.32 13.82 -12.56
C VAL A 378 0.87 13.60 -12.15
N PHE A 379 0.20 14.64 -11.65
CA PHE A 379 -1.22 14.66 -11.31
C PHE A 379 -1.85 15.98 -11.76
N ASP A 380 -1.95 16.19 -13.08
CA ASP A 380 -2.25 17.50 -13.66
C ASP A 380 -3.73 17.88 -13.80
N ASP A 381 -4.65 17.03 -13.38
CA ASP A 381 -6.06 17.40 -13.36
C ASP A 381 -6.31 18.45 -12.26
N ILE A 382 -7.06 19.51 -12.59
CA ILE A 382 -7.55 20.54 -11.65
C ILE A 382 -8.22 19.88 -10.44
N ALA A 383 -8.95 18.79 -10.66
CA ALA A 383 -9.55 18.02 -9.57
C ALA A 383 -8.50 17.46 -8.60
N ALA A 384 -7.39 16.91 -9.11
CA ALA A 384 -6.31 16.39 -8.29
C ALA A 384 -5.58 17.50 -7.52
N LYS A 385 -5.26 18.62 -8.18
CA LYS A 385 -4.64 19.80 -7.53
C LYS A 385 -5.51 20.33 -6.40
N ARG A 386 -6.82 20.48 -6.65
CA ARG A 386 -7.79 20.90 -5.63
C ARG A 386 -7.86 19.91 -4.45
N SER A 387 -7.96 18.61 -4.72
CA SER A 387 -7.99 17.58 -3.66
C SER A 387 -6.72 17.55 -2.83
N LEU A 388 -5.55 17.70 -3.46
CA LEU A 388 -4.26 17.81 -2.76
C LEU A 388 -4.20 19.06 -1.88
N SER A 389 -4.62 20.23 -2.40
CA SER A 389 -4.64 21.48 -1.62
C SER A 389 -5.65 21.44 -0.46
N ILE A 390 -6.84 20.85 -0.64
CA ILE A 390 -7.81 20.63 0.46
C ILE A 390 -7.19 19.77 1.56
N ARG A 391 -6.58 18.66 1.17
CA ARG A 391 -5.94 17.73 2.10
C ARG A 391 -4.75 18.39 2.81
N LEU A 392 -3.87 19.06 2.08
CA LEU A 392 -2.71 19.75 2.65
C LEU A 392 -3.17 20.79 3.68
N ARG A 393 -4.19 21.60 3.37
CA ARG A 393 -4.76 22.58 4.31
C ARG A 393 -5.25 21.91 5.62
N ARG A 394 -5.91 20.76 5.51
CA ARG A 394 -6.37 19.96 6.66
C ARG A 394 -5.20 19.40 7.46
N ASP A 395 -4.24 18.77 6.78
CA ASP A 395 -3.10 18.09 7.41
C ASP A 395 -2.18 19.11 8.12
N VAL A 396 -1.94 20.29 7.52
CA VAL A 396 -1.22 21.42 8.15
C VAL A 396 -1.94 21.89 9.42
N TRP A 397 -3.25 22.09 9.36
CA TRP A 397 -4.02 22.53 10.53
C TRP A 397 -3.99 21.49 11.66
N MET A 398 -4.20 20.21 11.32
CA MET A 398 -4.17 19.10 12.28
C MET A 398 -2.80 19.01 12.95
N PHE A 399 -1.71 19.02 12.17
CA PHE A 399 -0.38 18.91 12.71
C PHE A 399 0.02 20.13 13.57
N ALA A 400 -0.43 21.33 13.21
CA ALA A 400 -0.25 22.51 14.05
C ALA A 400 -0.88 22.31 15.45
N GLN A 401 -2.04 21.64 15.55
CA GLN A 401 -2.63 21.33 16.86
C GLN A 401 -1.80 20.29 17.63
N ILE A 402 -1.24 19.29 16.95
CA ILE A 402 -0.35 18.29 17.57
C ILE A 402 0.90 18.95 18.13
N VAL A 403 1.55 19.82 17.35
CA VAL A 403 2.76 20.56 17.77
C VAL A 403 2.45 21.47 18.96
N ARG A 404 1.33 22.18 18.93
CA ARG A 404 0.87 23.01 20.05
C ARG A 404 0.63 22.18 21.32
N ALA A 405 -0.03 21.03 21.19
CA ALA A 405 -0.30 20.14 22.31
C ALA A 405 1.00 19.56 22.90
N PHE A 406 1.96 19.19 22.05
CA PHE A 406 3.28 18.75 22.47
C PHE A 406 4.01 19.80 23.29
N GLY A 407 4.09 21.05 22.79
CA GLY A 407 4.73 22.15 23.51
C GLY A 407 4.08 22.43 24.87
N ALA A 408 2.74 22.42 24.93
CA ALA A 408 2.00 22.60 26.18
C ALA A 408 2.29 21.47 27.20
N LYS A 409 2.30 20.21 26.75
CA LYS A 409 2.54 19.04 27.60
C LYS A 409 4.00 18.97 28.08
N ALA A 410 4.94 19.32 27.22
CA ALA A 410 6.37 19.38 27.56
C ALA A 410 6.64 20.46 28.62
N ARG A 411 6.07 21.67 28.47
CA ARG A 411 6.20 22.76 29.46
C ARG A 411 5.55 22.43 30.82
N ALA A 412 4.51 21.60 30.83
CA ALA A 412 3.86 21.14 32.05
C ALA A 412 4.60 19.96 32.73
N THR A 413 5.64 19.41 32.11
CA THR A 413 6.40 18.29 32.67
C THR A 413 7.37 18.81 33.74
N PRO A 414 7.28 18.36 35.00
CA PRO A 414 8.09 18.89 36.10
C PRO A 414 9.58 18.54 35.93
N SER A 415 10.46 19.52 36.13
CA SER A 415 11.90 19.44 35.86
C SER A 415 12.76 18.77 36.95
N ARG A 416 12.18 18.08 37.95
CA ARG A 416 12.96 17.51 39.08
C ARG A 416 12.51 16.11 39.50
N GLU A 417 13.52 15.26 39.67
CA GLU A 417 13.52 13.87 40.17
C GLU A 417 12.79 13.74 41.52
N ASP A 418 11.90 12.74 41.68
CA ASP A 418 11.92 11.78 42.82
C ASP A 418 10.80 10.70 42.79
N ARG A 419 10.36 10.21 41.63
CA ARG A 419 9.39 9.10 41.60
C ARG A 419 9.76 8.02 40.59
N TRP A 420 10.46 7.01 41.10
CA TRP A 420 10.59 5.65 40.55
C TRP A 420 9.25 4.87 40.52
N SER A 421 8.10 5.53 40.45
CA SER A 421 6.79 4.86 40.52
C SER A 421 5.75 5.54 39.62
N GLY A 422 5.84 5.26 38.32
CA GLY A 422 4.77 5.53 37.36
C GLY A 422 5.14 5.06 35.94
N PRO A 423 4.18 4.59 35.12
CA PRO A 423 4.45 4.30 33.71
C PRO A 423 4.94 5.57 33.01
N SER A 424 6.07 5.44 32.30
CA SER A 424 7.03 6.48 31.86
C SER A 424 6.48 7.86 31.44
N SER A 425 7.06 8.93 32.01
CA SER A 425 6.95 10.33 31.55
C SER A 425 7.34 10.56 30.08
N LEU A 426 7.92 9.57 29.40
CA LEU A 426 8.35 9.60 28.00
C LEU A 426 7.28 9.23 26.96
N GLN A 427 6.12 8.72 27.38
CA GLN A 427 5.12 8.22 26.45
C GLN A 427 4.65 9.29 25.46
N PHE A 428 4.47 10.53 25.93
CA PHE A 428 3.99 11.62 25.07
C PHE A 428 5.02 12.07 24.03
N VAL A 429 6.32 11.95 24.34
CA VAL A 429 7.40 12.24 23.38
C VAL A 429 7.39 11.18 22.29
N ARG A 430 7.28 9.90 22.65
CA ARG A 430 7.16 8.80 21.67
C ARG A 430 5.91 8.93 20.79
N GLU A 431 4.78 9.29 21.38
CA GLU A 431 3.55 9.60 20.64
C GLU A 431 3.77 10.76 19.67
N PHE A 432 4.37 11.86 20.13
CA PHE A 432 4.68 13.01 19.28
C PHE A 432 5.60 12.66 18.12
N LEU A 433 6.68 11.91 18.35
CA LEU A 433 7.60 11.45 17.31
C LEU A 433 6.88 10.56 16.30
N SER A 434 6.01 9.66 16.76
CA SER A 434 5.18 8.86 15.86
C SER A 434 4.22 9.70 15.00
N TYR A 435 3.63 10.77 15.55
CA TYR A 435 2.80 11.69 14.78
C TYR A 435 3.63 12.55 13.82
N PHE A 436 4.83 12.95 14.25
CA PHE A 436 5.76 13.66 13.41
C PHE A 436 6.15 12.81 12.20
N ASP A 437 6.56 11.57 12.38
CA ASP A 437 6.89 10.68 11.26
C ASP A 437 5.73 10.51 10.28
N ALA A 438 4.51 10.31 10.80
CA ALA A 438 3.34 10.01 9.97
C ALA A 438 2.73 11.23 9.25
N MET A 439 2.80 12.42 9.85
CA MET A 439 2.13 13.63 9.35
C MET A 439 3.07 14.84 9.26
N GLY A 440 3.92 15.06 10.26
CA GLY A 440 4.83 16.20 10.32
C GLY A 440 5.95 16.18 9.28
N TYR A 441 6.63 15.05 9.10
CA TYR A 441 7.75 14.91 8.18
C TYR A 441 7.34 15.17 6.72
N PRO A 442 6.24 14.58 6.19
CA PRO A 442 5.75 14.91 4.86
C PRO A 442 5.49 16.42 4.67
N LEU A 443 4.88 17.08 5.67
CA LEU A 443 4.60 18.53 5.61
C LEU A 443 5.88 19.35 5.61
N LEU A 444 6.81 19.01 6.49
CA LEU A 444 8.09 19.67 6.65
C LEU A 444 8.90 19.60 5.34
N ARG A 445 8.88 18.44 4.66
CA ARG A 445 9.51 18.27 3.34
C ARG A 445 8.74 19.00 2.24
N ALA A 446 7.42 18.87 2.19
CA ALA A 446 6.58 19.47 1.14
C ALA A 446 6.60 21.01 1.16
N ALA A 447 6.75 21.64 2.32
CA ALA A 447 6.66 23.09 2.48
C ALA A 447 8.00 23.84 2.45
N ASP A 448 9.14 23.16 2.25
CA ASP A 448 10.49 23.78 2.26
C ASP A 448 10.76 24.58 3.56
N TYR A 449 10.49 23.97 4.72
CA TYR A 449 10.68 24.64 6.00
C TYR A 449 12.15 25.10 6.19
N PRO A 450 12.43 26.41 6.43
CA PRO A 450 13.79 26.93 6.43
C PRO A 450 14.72 26.36 7.51
N ARG A 451 14.17 25.92 8.65
CA ARG A 451 14.94 25.33 9.76
C ARG A 451 14.88 23.80 9.75
N PHE A 452 14.77 23.18 8.57
CA PHE A 452 14.71 21.73 8.39
C PHE A 452 15.74 20.99 9.25
N ASP A 453 17.03 21.29 9.06
CA ASP A 453 18.12 20.55 9.71
C ASP A 453 18.12 20.74 11.23
N ALA A 454 17.89 21.97 11.69
CA ALA A 454 17.84 22.30 13.12
C ALA A 454 16.68 21.57 13.83
N PHE A 455 15.53 21.48 13.16
CA PHE A 455 14.35 20.80 13.67
C PHE A 455 14.55 19.28 13.73
N ILE A 456 15.03 18.67 12.64
CA ILE A 456 15.32 17.23 12.60
C ILE A 456 16.37 16.87 13.66
N ALA A 457 17.46 17.62 13.76
CA ALA A 457 18.50 17.38 14.76
C ALA A 457 17.94 17.45 16.20
N ALA A 458 17.00 18.37 16.47
CA ALA A 458 16.36 18.47 17.78
C ALA A 458 15.46 17.26 18.09
N LEU A 459 14.74 16.73 17.09
CA LEU A 459 13.88 15.55 17.27
C LEU A 459 14.69 14.25 17.38
N THR A 460 15.70 14.05 16.54
CA THR A 460 16.57 12.86 16.61
C THR A 460 17.28 12.77 17.97
N ALA A 461 17.69 13.91 18.53
CA ALA A 461 18.30 13.94 19.87
C ALA A 461 17.36 13.45 20.99
N LEU A 462 16.03 13.43 20.77
CA LEU A 462 15.04 12.85 21.68
C LEU A 462 14.86 11.34 21.49
N GLU A 463 15.15 10.81 20.29
CA GLU A 463 15.05 9.37 19.99
C GLU A 463 16.20 8.56 20.59
N GLU A 464 17.38 9.15 20.68
CA GLU A 464 18.64 8.48 21.06
C GLU A 464 18.79 8.20 22.58
N THR A 465 17.81 8.58 23.41
CA THR A 465 17.94 8.50 24.87
C THR A 465 16.76 7.82 25.56
N ASP A 466 17.07 6.86 26.43
CA ASP A 466 16.09 6.20 27.31
C ASP A 466 15.59 7.10 28.46
N LEU A 467 16.22 8.26 28.67
CA LEU A 467 15.89 9.24 29.71
C LEU A 467 15.60 10.62 29.09
N LEU A 468 14.62 11.34 29.66
CA LEU A 468 14.33 12.73 29.28
C LEU A 468 15.44 13.65 29.78
N ASP A 469 16.28 14.13 28.86
CA ASP A 469 17.18 15.26 29.09
C ASP A 469 16.37 16.57 28.99
N PRO A 470 16.22 17.35 30.08
CA PRO A 470 15.45 18.59 30.06
C PRO A 470 15.96 19.62 29.05
N VAL A 471 17.28 19.65 28.78
CA VAL A 471 17.88 20.59 27.84
C VAL A 471 17.52 20.22 26.39
N ARG A 472 17.53 18.91 26.07
CA ARG A 472 17.11 18.43 24.75
C ARG A 472 15.62 18.63 24.54
N LEU A 473 14.80 18.39 25.58
CA LEU A 473 13.37 18.62 25.53
C LEU A 473 13.05 20.10 25.29
N ASP A 474 13.70 21.02 26.01
CA ASP A 474 13.52 22.46 25.83
C ASP A 474 13.93 22.91 24.42
N ARG A 475 15.06 22.40 23.89
CA ARG A 475 15.47 22.66 22.51
C ARG A 475 14.42 22.18 21.49
N ALA A 476 13.90 20.97 21.67
CA ALA A 476 12.86 20.43 20.80
C ALA A 476 11.55 21.22 20.89
N VAL A 477 11.16 21.67 22.08
CA VAL A 477 10.00 22.57 22.27
C VAL A 477 10.21 23.90 21.55
N GLY A 478 11.39 24.50 21.66
CA GLY A 478 11.72 25.74 20.95
C GLY A 478 11.65 25.60 19.43
N GLU A 479 12.12 24.48 18.88
CA GLU A 479 11.98 24.19 17.44
C GLU A 479 10.52 23.87 17.05
N ALA A 480 9.77 23.17 17.90
CA ALA A 480 8.33 22.92 17.73
C ALA A 480 7.51 24.21 17.68
N GLU A 481 7.80 25.20 18.53
CA GLU A 481 7.09 26.48 18.53
C GLU A 481 7.35 27.28 17.25
N ARG A 482 8.59 27.29 16.76
CA ARG A 482 8.91 27.92 15.46
C ARG A 482 8.20 27.21 14.32
N PHE A 483 8.15 25.88 14.35
CA PHE A 483 7.45 25.11 13.33
C PHE A 483 5.93 25.33 13.39
N TYR A 484 5.35 25.48 14.58
CA TYR A 484 3.94 25.83 14.75
C TYR A 484 3.59 27.18 14.10
N LEU A 485 4.43 28.20 14.29
CA LEU A 485 4.24 29.51 13.65
C LEU A 485 4.28 29.38 12.13
N PHE A 486 5.28 28.66 11.61
CA PHE A 486 5.38 28.37 10.18
C PHE A 486 4.15 27.64 9.62
N LEU A 487 3.65 26.60 10.32
CA LEU A 487 2.44 25.88 9.91
C LEU A 487 1.20 26.78 9.93
N SER A 488 1.13 27.73 10.86
CA SER A 488 0.03 28.69 10.95
C SER A 488 0.03 29.64 9.74
N GLU A 489 1.20 30.15 9.35
CA GLU A 489 1.36 30.96 8.13
C GLU A 489 1.07 30.16 6.86
N LEU A 490 1.60 28.93 6.78
CA LEU A 490 1.38 28.03 5.66
C LEU A 490 -0.11 27.69 5.48
N PHE A 491 -0.85 27.50 6.58
CA PHE A 491 -2.29 27.27 6.54
C PHE A 491 -3.04 28.42 5.84
N GLU A 492 -2.71 29.66 6.19
CA GLU A 492 -3.30 30.85 5.57
C GLU A 492 -2.91 30.97 4.09
N GLN A 493 -1.63 30.74 3.75
CA GLN A 493 -1.15 30.75 2.36
C GLN A 493 -1.86 29.70 1.48
N ILE A 494 -2.05 28.47 1.98
CA ILE A 494 -2.80 27.45 1.26
C ILE A 494 -4.25 27.88 1.08
N GLY A 495 -4.86 28.49 2.10
CA GLY A 495 -6.22 29.01 2.03
C GLY A 495 -6.46 30.04 0.94
N GLN A 496 -5.40 30.73 0.49
CA GLN A 496 -5.44 31.75 -0.57
C GLN A 496 -5.22 31.19 -1.98
N ARG A 497 -4.94 29.89 -2.14
CA ARG A 497 -4.73 29.29 -3.48
C ARG A 497 -5.98 29.36 -4.34
N ASP A 498 -5.80 29.60 -5.64
CA ASP A 498 -6.90 29.77 -6.60
C ASP A 498 -7.85 28.57 -6.64
N GLU A 499 -7.32 27.34 -6.58
CA GLU A 499 -8.12 26.12 -6.58
C GLU A 499 -8.97 25.91 -5.31
N LEU A 500 -8.70 26.67 -4.23
CA LEU A 500 -9.48 26.66 -2.99
C LEU A 500 -10.43 27.86 -2.87
N LYS A 501 -10.49 28.74 -3.87
CA LYS A 501 -11.39 29.88 -3.86
C LYS A 501 -12.85 29.42 -3.70
N GLY A 502 -13.54 29.95 -2.69
CA GLY A 502 -14.92 29.58 -2.35
C GLY A 502 -15.07 28.24 -1.60
N VAL A 503 -13.98 27.60 -1.17
CA VAL A 503 -14.01 26.36 -0.39
C VAL A 503 -13.72 26.64 1.09
N PRO A 504 -14.75 26.73 1.96
CA PRO A 504 -14.54 27.00 3.39
C PRO A 504 -13.73 25.87 4.06
N PHE A 505 -13.02 26.21 5.14
CA PHE A 505 -12.33 25.20 5.95
C PHE A 505 -13.28 24.68 7.04
N ASP A 506 -13.58 23.38 7.00
CA ASP A 506 -14.40 22.73 8.02
C ASP A 506 -13.53 22.30 9.22
N ARG A 507 -13.51 23.16 10.25
CA ARG A 507 -12.79 22.88 11.51
C ARG A 507 -13.34 21.67 12.26
N ARG A 508 -14.65 21.38 12.16
CA ARG A 508 -15.27 20.26 12.88
C ARG A 508 -14.81 18.95 12.27
N GLN A 509 -14.90 18.85 10.94
CA GLN A 509 -14.41 17.69 10.20
C GLN A 509 -12.91 17.47 10.41
N ALA A 510 -12.10 18.53 10.42
CA ALA A 510 -10.67 18.42 10.69
C ALA A 510 -10.37 17.95 12.12
N ALA A 511 -11.15 18.40 13.13
CA ALA A 511 -11.02 17.95 14.50
C ALA A 511 -11.45 16.49 14.69
N GLU A 512 -12.51 16.06 14.01
CA GLU A 512 -12.93 14.64 13.98
C GLU A 512 -11.86 13.76 13.34
N ALA A 513 -11.31 14.18 12.18
CA ALA A 513 -10.20 13.48 11.56
C ALA A 513 -8.98 13.38 12.50
N LEU A 514 -8.64 14.46 13.20
CA LEU A 514 -7.55 14.47 14.18
C LEU A 514 -7.78 13.45 15.31
N LYS A 515 -9.01 13.34 15.85
CA LYS A 515 -9.34 12.33 16.87
C LYS A 515 -9.09 10.91 16.38
N LEU A 516 -9.49 10.60 15.14
CA LEU A 516 -9.25 9.29 14.54
C LEU A 516 -7.76 8.97 14.39
N TYR A 517 -6.91 9.98 14.24
CA TYR A 517 -5.45 9.81 14.16
C TYR A 517 -4.78 9.65 15.53
N LEU A 518 -5.27 10.36 16.55
CA LEU A 518 -4.70 10.31 17.90
C LEU A 518 -5.08 9.01 18.65
N GLY A 519 -6.08 8.28 18.17
CA GLY A 519 -6.71 7.19 18.90
C GLY A 519 -7.62 7.72 20.02
N ASP A 520 -8.59 6.92 20.43
CA ASP A 520 -9.39 7.20 21.64
C ASP A 520 -8.55 7.05 22.92
#